data_AF-A0A2D7U6E3-F1
#
_entry.id   AF-A0A2D7U6E3-F1
#
_cell.length_a   1.000
_cell.length_b   1.000
_cell.length_c   1.000
_cell.angle_alpha   90.00
_cell.angle_beta   90.00
_cell.angle_gamma   90.00
#
_symmetry.space_group_name_H-M   'P 1'
#
loop_
_entity.id
_entity.type
_entity.pdbx_description
1 polymer ?
#
loop_
_entity_poly.entity_id
_entity_poly.type
_entity_poly.pdbx_seq_one_letter_code
_entity_poly.pdbx_strand_id
1 'polypeptide(L)'
;MNRSNRTGKMLAGMIVACLSVTSCSTKKETKISNAQPGDTLAIVGDASVILDSPFKPGQPNGLFDGGIKVDSKGKPTRIAEVNVVCSMPDLPNWQEYDNIYGRWLEDGEQPGEKGGDTDWQLLSYFDGKNVDKGQETSPHWARRLAQNLCRKGDFQDHSNV
;
A
#
# COMPACT_ATOMS: atom_id res chain seq x y z
N MET A 1 65.53 -39.26 -37.73
CA MET A 1 65.66 -40.05 -36.48
C MET A 1 64.99 -39.28 -35.34
N ASN A 2 64.20 -40.01 -34.56
CA ASN A 2 63.76 -39.78 -33.19
C ASN A 2 62.80 -38.65 -32.75
N ARG A 3 61.86 -39.14 -31.93
CA ARG A 3 60.72 -38.54 -31.20
C ARG A 3 61.14 -37.67 -30.01
N SER A 4 60.12 -37.08 -29.38
CA SER A 4 59.98 -36.76 -27.92
C SER A 4 60.28 -35.29 -27.60
N ASN A 5 59.53 -34.52 -26.79
CA ASN A 5 58.35 -34.78 -25.97
C ASN A 5 57.72 -33.41 -25.55
N ARG A 6 56.39 -33.35 -25.56
CA ARG A 6 55.47 -32.87 -24.51
C ARG A 6 55.62 -31.49 -23.80
N THR A 7 54.44 -30.84 -23.76
CA THR A 7 53.78 -30.14 -22.63
C THR A 7 54.20 -28.72 -22.22
N GLY A 8 53.38 -27.75 -22.65
CA GLY A 8 52.41 -27.09 -21.76
C GLY A 8 52.80 -25.72 -21.21
N LYS A 9 51.93 -24.72 -21.42
CA LYS A 9 51.39 -23.83 -20.36
C LYS A 9 50.33 -22.84 -20.91
N MET A 10 49.09 -23.12 -20.50
CA MET A 10 48.01 -22.22 -20.07
C MET A 10 47.65 -20.99 -20.92
N LEU A 11 46.53 -21.08 -21.64
CA LEU A 11 45.65 -19.93 -21.88
C LEU A 11 45.04 -19.49 -20.54
N ALA A 12 45.28 -18.24 -20.16
CA ALA A 12 44.53 -17.58 -19.09
C ALA A 12 43.10 -17.29 -19.60
N GLY A 13 42.15 -18.13 -19.21
CA GLY A 13 40.72 -17.89 -19.44
C GLY A 13 40.24 -16.74 -18.55
N MET A 14 39.85 -15.63 -19.19
CA MET A 14 39.20 -14.51 -18.53
C MET A 14 37.75 -14.90 -18.25
N ILE A 15 37.47 -15.38 -17.04
CA ILE A 15 36.11 -15.61 -16.56
C ILE A 15 35.49 -14.24 -16.27
N VAL A 16 34.69 -13.74 -17.21
CA VAL A 16 33.77 -12.62 -16.94
C VAL A 16 32.65 -13.18 -16.07
N ALA A 17 32.78 -12.97 -14.76
CA ALA A 17 31.70 -13.24 -13.82
C ALA A 17 30.58 -12.20 -14.05
N CYS A 18 29.53 -12.60 -14.76
CA CYS A 18 28.26 -11.87 -14.77
C CYS A 18 27.68 -11.88 -13.36
N LEU A 19 27.97 -10.82 -12.59
CA LEU A 19 27.25 -10.48 -11.37
C LEU A 19 25.84 -10.04 -11.76
N SER A 20 24.94 -11.01 -11.92
CA SER A 20 23.51 -10.75 -11.97
C SER A 20 23.05 -10.28 -10.58
N VAL A 21 23.10 -8.98 -10.36
CA VAL A 21 22.44 -8.33 -9.22
C VAL A 21 20.93 -8.46 -9.44
N THR A 22 20.36 -9.55 -8.97
CA THR A 22 18.91 -9.62 -8.73
C THR A 22 18.63 -8.65 -7.60
N SER A 23 18.32 -7.40 -7.93
CA SER A 23 17.75 -6.46 -6.98
C SER A 23 16.39 -7.00 -6.57
N CYS A 24 16.35 -7.74 -5.46
CA CYS A 24 15.12 -7.96 -4.71
C CYS A 24 14.69 -6.60 -4.16
N SER A 25 14.04 -5.79 -5.00
CA SER A 25 13.41 -4.55 -4.57
C SER A 25 12.21 -4.93 -3.72
N THR A 26 12.38 -5.01 -2.41
CA THR A 26 11.29 -5.17 -1.46
C THR A 26 10.33 -4.00 -1.67
N LYS A 27 9.07 -4.28 -2.02
CA LYS A 27 8.04 -3.23 -2.13
C LYS A 27 8.00 -2.48 -0.80
N LYS A 28 8.08 -1.15 -0.85
CA LYS A 28 8.07 -0.28 0.32
C LYS A 28 6.82 0.58 0.29
N GLU A 29 6.21 0.81 1.45
CA GLU A 29 5.13 1.78 1.60
C GLU A 29 5.67 3.22 1.53
N THR A 30 4.95 4.07 0.79
CA THR A 30 5.18 5.50 0.66
C THR A 30 4.16 6.25 1.52
N LYS A 31 4.64 7.26 2.26
CA LYS A 31 3.77 8.15 3.04
C LYS A 31 2.84 8.92 2.10
N ILE A 32 1.57 9.06 2.46
CA ILE A 32 0.61 9.80 1.61
C ILE A 32 1.08 11.23 1.27
N SER A 33 1.81 11.91 2.17
CA SER A 33 2.35 13.25 1.93
C SER A 33 3.37 13.33 0.80
N ASN A 34 3.98 12.19 0.44
CA ASN A 34 5.04 12.07 -0.56
C ASN A 34 4.61 11.16 -1.73
N ALA A 35 3.41 10.58 -1.66
CA ALA A 35 2.98 9.56 -2.60
C ALA A 35 2.48 10.18 -3.92
N GLN A 36 2.78 9.48 -5.00
CA GLN A 36 2.28 9.74 -6.34
C GLN A 36 1.52 8.51 -6.86
N PRO A 37 0.65 8.66 -7.87
CA PRO A 37 0.05 7.51 -8.54
C PRO A 37 1.10 6.46 -8.94
N GLY A 38 0.86 5.21 -8.58
CA GLY A 38 1.79 4.09 -8.71
C GLY A 38 2.53 3.72 -7.42
N ASP A 39 2.58 4.60 -6.42
CA ASP A 39 3.21 4.30 -5.13
C ASP A 39 2.36 3.36 -4.28
N THR A 40 3.03 2.50 -3.51
CA THR A 40 2.36 1.60 -2.55
C THR A 40 2.05 2.35 -1.27
N LEU A 41 0.79 2.40 -0.85
CA LEU A 41 0.36 3.05 0.40
C LEU A 41 0.28 2.08 1.58
N ALA A 42 -0.04 0.81 1.34
CA ALA A 42 -0.14 -0.21 2.37
C ALA A 42 0.22 -1.60 1.83
N ILE A 43 0.88 -2.40 2.66
CA ILE A 43 1.21 -3.80 2.41
C ILE A 43 0.70 -4.62 3.60
N VAL A 44 -0.21 -5.56 3.35
CA VAL A 44 -0.76 -6.43 4.39
C VAL A 44 -0.83 -7.85 3.86
N GLY A 45 -0.01 -8.74 4.42
CA GLY A 45 0.08 -10.12 3.95
C GLY A 45 0.48 -10.19 2.47
N ASP A 46 -0.42 -10.70 1.63
CA ASP A 46 -0.25 -10.80 0.18
C ASP A 46 -0.88 -9.64 -0.61
N ALA A 47 -1.52 -8.68 0.08
CA ALA A 47 -2.15 -7.51 -0.53
C ALA A 47 -1.20 -6.31 -0.56
N SER A 48 -1.15 -5.62 -1.71
CA SER A 48 -0.54 -4.31 -1.91
C SER A 48 -1.62 -3.31 -2.33
N VAL A 49 -1.75 -2.23 -1.57
CA VAL A 49 -2.63 -1.10 -1.90
C VAL A 49 -1.78 -0.03 -2.56
N ILE A 50 -2.11 0.30 -3.80
CA ILE A 50 -1.36 1.21 -4.65
C ILE A 50 -2.22 2.44 -4.92
N LEU A 51 -1.64 3.63 -4.80
CA LEU A 51 -2.32 4.87 -5.15
C LEU A 51 -2.57 4.89 -6.67
N ASP A 52 -3.81 5.08 -7.07
CA ASP A 52 -4.21 5.19 -8.47
C ASP A 52 -4.61 6.62 -8.83
N SER A 53 -5.44 7.24 -8.00
CA SER A 53 -5.85 8.64 -8.13
C SER A 53 -5.61 9.39 -6.82
N PRO A 54 -4.99 10.59 -6.84
CA PRO A 54 -4.72 11.37 -5.64
C PRO A 54 -5.98 11.69 -4.84
N PHE A 55 -5.86 11.66 -3.51
CA PHE A 55 -6.91 12.12 -2.62
C PHE A 55 -7.07 13.65 -2.71
N LYS A 56 -8.32 14.11 -2.64
CA LYS A 56 -8.64 15.53 -2.48
C LYS A 56 -8.68 15.88 -0.99
N PRO A 57 -7.96 16.91 -0.53
CA PRO A 57 -8.08 17.37 0.83
C PRO A 57 -9.47 17.97 1.08
N GLY A 58 -10.07 17.65 2.22
CA GLY A 58 -11.34 18.24 2.63
C GLY A 58 -11.37 18.56 4.12
N GLN A 59 -12.39 19.31 4.52
CA GLN A 59 -12.52 19.81 5.89
C GLN A 59 -13.72 19.18 6.64
N PRO A 60 -13.53 18.79 7.91
CA PRO A 60 -12.28 18.88 8.66
C PRO A 60 -11.41 17.61 8.56
N ASN A 61 -10.08 17.79 8.40
CA ASN A 61 -9.05 16.74 8.40
C ASN A 61 -9.38 15.47 7.58
N GLY A 62 -9.96 15.65 6.39
CA GLY A 62 -10.37 14.56 5.52
C GLY A 62 -9.52 14.45 4.26
N LEU A 63 -9.44 13.24 3.74
CA LEU A 63 -8.92 12.91 2.41
C LEU A 63 -10.01 12.15 1.68
N PHE A 64 -10.48 12.70 0.56
CA PHE A 64 -11.66 12.22 -0.16
C PHE A 64 -11.35 11.84 -1.61
N ASP A 65 -12.23 11.07 -2.22
CA ASP A 65 -12.19 10.67 -3.64
C ASP A 65 -10.86 10.02 -4.07
N GLY A 66 -10.17 9.35 -3.15
CA GLY A 66 -8.91 8.68 -3.46
C GLY A 66 -9.15 7.39 -4.21
N GLY A 67 -8.47 7.22 -5.35
CA GLY A 67 -8.48 5.96 -6.09
C GLY A 67 -7.35 5.06 -5.64
N ILE A 68 -7.64 3.80 -5.33
CA ILE A 68 -6.62 2.79 -5.04
C ILE A 68 -6.77 1.55 -5.92
N LYS A 69 -5.64 0.93 -6.25
CA LYS A 69 -5.56 -0.42 -6.80
C LYS A 69 -5.16 -1.39 -5.69
N VAL A 70 -5.89 -2.49 -5.58
CA VAL A 70 -5.59 -3.58 -4.65
C VAL A 70 -5.09 -4.76 -5.46
N ASP A 71 -3.79 -5.01 -5.36
CA ASP A 71 -3.15 -6.19 -5.90
C ASP A 71 -3.04 -7.25 -4.81
N SER A 72 -3.50 -8.47 -5.07
CA SER A 72 -3.34 -9.59 -4.15
C SER A 72 -2.95 -10.85 -4.91
N LYS A 73 -2.07 -11.66 -4.31
CA LYS A 73 -1.52 -12.84 -5.00
C LYS A 73 -2.64 -13.81 -5.41
N GLY A 74 -2.71 -14.11 -6.71
CA GLY A 74 -3.68 -15.06 -7.26
C GLY A 74 -5.12 -14.54 -7.33
N LYS A 75 -5.34 -13.23 -7.15
CA LYS A 75 -6.64 -12.58 -7.32
C LYS A 75 -6.55 -11.52 -8.43
N PRO A 76 -7.65 -11.24 -9.14
CA PRO A 76 -7.73 -10.09 -10.02
C PRO A 76 -7.48 -8.80 -9.25
N THR A 77 -6.74 -7.87 -9.84
CA THR A 77 -6.60 -6.51 -9.31
C THR A 77 -7.98 -5.86 -9.26
N ARG A 78 -8.30 -5.21 -8.14
CA ARG A 78 -9.55 -4.45 -7.97
C ARG A 78 -9.24 -2.98 -7.74
N ILE A 79 -10.15 -2.11 -8.15
CA ILE A 79 -10.05 -0.67 -7.91
C ILE A 79 -11.12 -0.28 -6.89
N ALA A 80 -10.78 0.60 -5.96
CA ALA A 80 -11.71 1.15 -4.99
C ALA A 80 -11.58 2.67 -4.91
N GLU A 81 -12.70 3.33 -4.64
CA GLU A 81 -12.73 4.69 -4.13
C GLU A 81 -12.69 4.63 -2.61
N VAL A 82 -11.80 5.42 -2.01
CA VAL A 82 -11.58 5.47 -0.57
C VAL A 82 -11.64 6.91 -0.10
N ASN A 83 -12.25 7.06 1.06
CA ASN A 83 -12.34 8.30 1.81
C ASN A 83 -11.88 8.03 3.24
N VAL A 84 -11.29 9.05 3.87
CA VAL A 84 -10.91 8.96 5.27
C VAL A 84 -11.10 10.30 5.97
N VAL A 85 -11.59 10.24 7.20
CA VAL A 85 -11.65 11.37 8.13
C VAL A 85 -10.79 11.02 9.34
N CYS A 86 -9.74 11.80 9.54
CA CYS A 86 -8.71 11.49 10.51
C CYS A 86 -8.96 12.25 11.79
N SER A 87 -9.08 11.54 12.91
CA SER A 87 -9.43 12.16 14.17
C SER A 87 -8.30 12.94 14.84
N MET A 88 -8.68 14.10 15.39
CA MET A 88 -7.88 15.02 16.20
C MET A 88 -8.29 14.91 17.69
N PRO A 89 -7.75 13.94 18.46
CA PRO A 89 -8.13 13.68 19.86
C PRO A 89 -8.03 14.89 20.79
N ASP A 90 -7.08 15.78 20.51
CA ASP A 90 -6.78 16.91 21.39
C ASP A 90 -7.78 18.08 21.22
N LEU A 91 -8.78 17.93 20.34
CA LEU A 91 -9.81 18.94 20.12
C LEU A 91 -11.15 18.56 20.78
N PRO A 92 -11.83 19.52 21.43
CA PRO A 92 -13.11 19.26 22.07
C PRO A 92 -14.17 18.82 21.04
N ASN A 93 -14.99 17.83 21.44
CA ASN A 93 -16.07 17.26 20.63
C ASN A 93 -15.64 16.52 19.35
N TRP A 94 -14.34 16.23 19.18
CA TRP A 94 -13.90 15.32 18.14
C TRP A 94 -14.15 13.86 18.50
N GLN A 95 -14.42 13.06 17.48
CA GLN A 95 -14.63 11.62 17.65
C GLN A 95 -13.33 10.93 18.06
N GLU A 96 -13.36 9.88 18.88
CA GLU A 96 -12.15 9.17 19.34
C GLU A 96 -11.69 8.06 18.38
N TYR A 97 -12.01 8.21 17.09
CA TYR A 97 -11.72 7.22 16.06
C TYR A 97 -11.36 7.85 14.72
N ASP A 98 -10.48 7.18 13.99
CA ASP A 98 -10.33 7.42 12.55
C ASP A 98 -11.44 6.69 11.80
N ASN A 99 -11.96 7.31 10.75
CA ASN A 99 -13.03 6.76 9.93
C ASN A 99 -12.53 6.59 8.50
N ILE A 100 -12.32 5.34 8.06
CA ILE A 100 -12.04 5.02 6.67
C ILE A 100 -13.23 4.29 6.07
N TYR A 101 -13.61 4.66 4.86
CA TYR A 101 -14.74 4.05 4.17
C TYR A 101 -14.50 4.09 2.67
N GLY A 102 -15.19 3.22 1.95
CA GLY A 102 -15.02 3.14 0.52
C GLY A 102 -15.96 2.18 -0.14
N ARG A 103 -15.79 2.06 -1.44
CA ARG A 103 -16.56 1.19 -2.31
C ARG A 103 -15.67 0.62 -3.41
N TRP A 104 -16.03 -0.54 -3.92
CA TRP A 104 -15.38 -1.08 -5.11
C TRP A 104 -15.91 -0.38 -6.35
N LEU A 105 -15.01 -0.09 -7.30
CA LEU A 105 -15.37 0.53 -8.57
C LEU A 105 -15.70 -0.53 -9.61
N GLU A 106 -16.69 -0.22 -10.44
CA GLU A 106 -17.00 -0.99 -11.65
C GLU A 106 -15.98 -0.69 -12.77
N ASP A 107 -15.92 -1.55 -13.79
CA ASP A 107 -14.99 -1.38 -14.90
C ASP A 107 -15.20 -0.05 -15.63
N GLY A 108 -14.17 0.80 -15.64
CA GLY A 108 -14.18 2.11 -16.30
C GLY A 108 -14.67 3.27 -15.42
N GLU A 109 -15.25 2.98 -14.25
CA GLU A 109 -15.69 4.00 -13.29
C GLU A 109 -14.48 4.73 -12.68
N GLN A 110 -14.63 6.04 -12.45
CA GLN A 110 -13.59 6.86 -11.82
C GLN A 110 -13.96 7.22 -10.37
N PRO A 111 -12.96 7.30 -9.45
CA PRO A 111 -13.20 7.74 -8.09
C PRO A 111 -13.68 9.19 -8.05
N GLY A 112 -14.67 9.47 -7.20
CA GLY A 112 -15.27 10.80 -7.00
C GLY A 112 -16.40 11.17 -7.96
N GLU A 113 -16.81 10.28 -8.89
CA GLU A 113 -17.92 10.56 -9.81
C GLU A 113 -19.30 10.45 -9.15
N LYS A 114 -19.54 9.38 -8.37
CA LYS A 114 -20.84 9.13 -7.73
C LYS A 114 -20.96 9.72 -6.33
N GLY A 115 -19.84 9.87 -5.61
CA GLY A 115 -19.73 10.55 -4.31
C GLY A 115 -20.74 10.13 -3.22
N GLY A 116 -20.28 9.43 -2.18
CA GLY A 116 -21.06 9.25 -0.94
C GLY A 116 -21.77 7.90 -0.76
N ASP A 117 -21.79 7.05 -1.78
CA ASP A 117 -22.12 5.63 -1.62
C ASP A 117 -20.89 4.87 -1.11
N THR A 118 -21.05 4.00 -0.11
CA THR A 118 -19.94 3.26 0.51
C THR A 118 -20.37 1.84 0.79
N ASP A 119 -19.62 0.86 0.31
CA ASP A 119 -19.89 -0.55 0.57
C ASP A 119 -19.46 -0.92 1.99
N TRP A 120 -18.29 -0.44 2.40
CA TRP A 120 -17.66 -0.76 3.67
C TRP A 120 -17.19 0.49 4.41
N GLN A 121 -17.12 0.37 5.74
CA GLN A 121 -16.67 1.43 6.63
C GLN A 121 -16.05 0.83 7.88
N LEU A 122 -14.86 1.31 8.25
CA LEU A 122 -14.11 0.93 9.43
C LEU A 122 -13.87 2.14 10.33
N LEU A 123 -14.32 2.04 11.58
CA LEU A 123 -13.96 2.97 12.65
C LEU A 123 -12.81 2.38 13.46
N SER A 124 -11.66 3.06 13.47
CA SER A 124 -10.46 2.67 14.22
C SER A 124 -10.30 3.57 15.44
N TYR A 125 -10.71 3.08 16.62
CA TYR A 125 -10.68 3.80 17.89
C TYR A 125 -9.27 3.84 18.50
N PHE A 126 -9.00 4.86 19.32
CA PHE A 126 -7.67 5.06 19.93
C PHE A 126 -7.33 4.07 21.04
N ASP A 127 -8.34 3.39 21.58
CA ASP A 127 -8.17 2.25 22.49
C ASP A 127 -7.74 0.96 21.77
N GLY A 128 -7.57 1.01 20.44
CA GLY A 128 -7.21 -0.12 19.59
C GLY A 128 -8.39 -0.92 19.05
N LYS A 129 -9.62 -0.59 19.44
CA LYS A 129 -10.83 -1.25 18.94
C LYS A 129 -11.10 -0.87 17.49
N ASN A 130 -11.52 -1.85 16.70
CA ASN A 130 -11.97 -1.65 15.32
C ASN A 130 -13.44 -2.05 15.22
N VAL A 131 -14.26 -1.23 14.55
CA VAL A 131 -15.69 -1.46 14.39
C VAL A 131 -16.09 -1.26 12.93
N ASP A 132 -16.61 -2.31 12.30
CA ASP A 132 -17.26 -2.21 11.00
C ASP A 132 -18.65 -1.55 11.13
N LYS A 133 -18.92 -0.61 10.23
CA LYS A 133 -20.19 0.14 10.15
C LYS A 133 -20.83 0.14 8.76
N GLY A 134 -20.11 -0.36 7.75
CA GLY A 134 -20.62 -0.48 6.38
C GLY A 134 -21.58 -1.66 6.20
N GLN A 135 -22.14 -1.77 5.00
CA GLN A 135 -22.99 -2.91 4.61
C GLN A 135 -22.14 -4.18 4.47
N GLU A 136 -20.92 -4.02 3.96
CA GLU A 136 -19.91 -5.06 3.84
C GLU A 136 -18.87 -4.95 4.97
N THR A 137 -18.21 -6.08 5.25
CA THR A 137 -17.03 -6.11 6.11
C THR A 137 -15.90 -5.33 5.46
N SER A 138 -15.20 -4.51 6.25
CA SER A 138 -14.08 -3.73 5.73
C SER A 138 -12.95 -4.63 5.26
N PRO A 139 -12.29 -4.29 4.14
CA PRO A 139 -11.13 -5.02 3.67
C PRO A 139 -10.04 -5.08 4.76
N HIS A 140 -9.38 -6.23 4.89
CA HIS A 140 -8.34 -6.44 5.91
C HIS A 140 -7.16 -5.43 5.84
N TRP A 141 -6.93 -4.81 4.68
CA TRP A 141 -5.93 -3.76 4.49
C TRP A 141 -6.40 -2.37 4.90
N ALA A 142 -7.71 -2.14 5.09
CA ALA A 142 -8.29 -0.82 5.34
C ALA A 142 -7.69 -0.14 6.58
N ARG A 143 -7.47 -0.92 7.65
CA ARG A 143 -6.82 -0.41 8.86
C ARG A 143 -5.40 0.11 8.60
N ARG A 144 -4.57 -0.66 7.88
CA ARG A 144 -3.19 -0.24 7.56
C ARG A 144 -3.17 0.98 6.65
N LEU A 145 -4.09 1.02 5.67
CA LEU A 145 -4.24 2.18 4.81
C LEU A 145 -4.63 3.43 5.63
N ALA A 146 -5.61 3.33 6.53
CA ALA A 146 -6.01 4.43 7.40
C ALA A 146 -4.85 4.94 8.28
N GLN A 147 -4.01 4.06 8.80
CA GLN A 147 -2.82 4.44 9.56
C GLN A 147 -1.85 5.31 8.73
N ASN A 148 -1.60 4.93 7.46
CA ASN A 148 -0.78 5.74 6.56
C ASN A 148 -1.46 7.09 6.27
N LEU A 149 -2.74 7.07 5.89
CA LEU A 149 -3.48 8.27 5.48
C LEU A 149 -3.66 9.29 6.63
N CYS A 150 -3.98 8.82 7.83
CA CYS A 150 -4.23 9.65 9.01
C CYS A 150 -2.97 9.99 9.81
N ARG A 151 -1.81 9.49 9.38
CA ARG A 151 -0.52 9.76 10.03
C ARG A 151 -0.54 9.45 11.53
N LYS A 152 -1.35 8.47 11.95
CA LYS A 152 -1.35 7.97 13.34
C LYS A 152 -0.12 7.08 13.50
N GLY A 153 0.91 7.68 14.09
CA GLY A 153 2.25 7.11 14.25
C GLY A 153 3.13 7.43 13.03
N ASP A 154 4.22 8.17 13.25
CA ASP A 154 5.34 8.15 12.32
C ASP A 154 5.94 6.73 12.32
N PHE A 155 5.36 5.82 11.53
CA PHE A 155 5.83 4.46 11.22
C PHE A 155 6.41 3.71 12.43
N GLN A 156 5.57 3.01 13.19
CA GLN A 156 6.07 1.84 13.91
C GLN A 156 6.29 0.70 12.91
N ASP A 157 7.43 0.73 12.22
CA ASP A 157 8.00 -0.39 11.46
C ASP A 157 8.60 -1.46 12.40
N HIS A 158 7.99 -1.65 13.57
CA HIS A 158 8.26 -2.82 14.38
C HIS A 158 7.38 -3.95 13.83
N SER A 159 7.97 -4.65 12.87
CA SER A 159 7.75 -6.07 12.68
C SER A 159 7.83 -6.74 14.05
N ASN A 160 6.68 -6.96 14.67
CA ASN A 160 6.59 -7.88 15.79
C ASN A 160 6.53 -9.28 15.19
N VAL A 161 7.69 -9.94 15.28
CA VAL A 161 7.94 -11.38 15.50
C VAL A 161 6.70 -12.26 15.50
#